data_AF-A0A522U406-F1
#
_entry.id   AF-A0A522U406-F1
#
_cell.length_a   1.000
_cell.length_b   1.000
_cell.length_c   1.000
_cell.angle_alpha   90.00
_cell.angle_beta   90.00
_cell.angle_gamma   90.00
#
_symmetry.space_group_name_H-M   'P 1'
#
loop_
_entity.id
_entity.type
_entity.pdbx_description
1 polymer ?
#
loop_
_entity_poly.entity_id
_entity_poly.type
_entity_poly.pdbx_seq_one_letter_code
_entity_poly.pdbx_strand_id
1 'polypeptide(L)'
;MAALNNHPPPPAWIAKIITDAFSPLGQDAVVWALRIAYCESRYHPNSVNSDSGASGLFQFLPSTWSGTPWANQSPFDPVANAQAAAWLYSHYGPGRWACK
;
A
#
# COMPACT_ATOMS: atom_id res chain seq x y z
N MET A 1 20.12 3.96 15.23
CA MET A 1 18.65 3.91 15.06
C MET A 1 18.25 5.21 14.41
N ALA A 2 18.28 5.28 13.08
CA ALA A 2 18.23 6.53 12.33
C ALA A 2 16.84 6.75 11.73
N ALA A 3 16.26 7.91 12.04
CA ALA A 3 15.21 8.63 11.32
C ALA A 3 13.88 7.91 11.02
N LEU A 4 13.01 7.81 12.03
CA LEU A 4 11.54 7.79 11.84
C LEU A 4 10.88 9.14 12.22
N ASN A 5 11.66 10.21 12.41
CA ASN A 5 11.28 11.35 13.26
C ASN A 5 10.86 12.65 12.56
N ASN A 6 10.47 12.67 11.27
CA ASN A 6 10.01 13.92 10.62
C ASN A 6 8.79 13.73 9.72
N HIS A 7 7.95 12.76 10.03
CA HIS A 7 6.89 12.32 9.13
C HIS A 7 5.53 12.45 9.81
N PRO A 8 4.56 13.15 9.20
CA PRO A 8 3.22 13.22 9.76
C PRO A 8 2.68 11.80 9.92
N PRO A 9 2.06 11.48 11.07
CA PRO A 9 1.50 10.15 11.29
C PRO A 9 0.46 9.86 10.19
N PRO A 10 0.30 8.58 9.79
CA PRO A 10 -0.79 8.21 8.91
C PRO A 10 -2.10 8.74 9.46
N PRO A 11 -3.04 9.19 8.59
CA PRO A 11 -4.41 9.38 9.02
C PRO A 11 -4.88 8.09 9.70
N ALA A 12 -5.42 8.20 10.92
CA ALA A 12 -5.76 7.03 11.73
C ALA A 12 -6.68 6.03 10.99
N TRP A 13 -7.53 6.57 10.12
CA TRP A 13 -8.42 5.78 9.27
C TRP A 13 -7.66 5.01 8.17
N ILE A 14 -6.59 5.55 7.57
CA ILE A 14 -5.75 4.83 6.59
C ILE A 14 -4.93 3.75 7.27
N ALA A 15 -4.30 4.07 8.41
CA ALA A 15 -3.57 3.08 9.19
C ALA A 15 -4.49 1.90 9.54
N LYS A 16 -5.72 2.18 9.98
CA LYS A 16 -6.71 1.14 10.27
C LYS A 16 -7.07 0.31 9.04
N ILE A 17 -7.28 0.92 7.88
CA ILE A 17 -7.58 0.19 6.63
C ILE A 17 -6.44 -0.76 6.25
N ILE A 18 -5.19 -0.28 6.31
CA ILE A 18 -4.01 -1.10 6.04
C ILE A 18 -3.91 -2.24 7.06
N THR A 19 -4.07 -1.94 8.35
CA THR A 19 -4.06 -2.95 9.40
C THR A 19 -5.15 -3.98 9.21
N ASP A 20 -6.39 -3.59 8.90
CA ASP A 20 -7.49 -4.53 8.69
C ASP A 20 -7.24 -5.43 7.46
N ALA A 21 -6.68 -4.89 6.37
CA ALA A 21 -6.37 -5.67 5.17
C ALA A 21 -5.22 -6.68 5.39
N PHE A 22 -4.19 -6.30 6.15
CA PHE A 22 -3.00 -7.12 6.38
C PHE A 22 -3.08 -7.95 7.67
N SER A 23 -4.03 -7.69 8.57
CA SER A 23 -4.28 -8.46 9.78
C SER A 23 -4.33 -9.99 9.56
N PRO A 24 -5.04 -10.53 8.54
CA PRO A 24 -5.05 -11.97 8.29
C PRO A 24 -3.71 -12.55 7.83
N LEU A 25 -2.77 -11.72 7.35
CA LEU A 25 -1.43 -12.13 6.92
C LEU A 25 -0.42 -12.14 8.09
N GLY A 26 -0.78 -11.55 9.22
CA GLY A 26 0.05 -11.46 10.41
C GLY A 26 0.66 -10.08 10.65
N GLN A 27 1.17 -9.88 11.86
CA GLN A 27 1.64 -8.58 12.34
C GLN A 27 2.84 -8.05 11.54
N ASP A 28 3.74 -8.93 11.08
CA ASP A 28 4.90 -8.52 10.27
C ASP A 28 4.47 -7.91 8.93
N ALA A 29 3.44 -8.47 8.31
CA ALA A 29 2.87 -7.96 7.07
C ALA A 29 2.22 -6.59 7.29
N VAL A 30 1.52 -6.39 8.41
CA VAL A 30 0.96 -5.08 8.81
C VAL A 30 2.06 -4.04 8.98
N VAL A 31 3.13 -4.36 9.72
CA VAL A 31 4.24 -3.44 9.96
C VAL A 31 4.94 -3.08 8.65
N TRP A 32 5.17 -4.07 7.79
CA TRP A 32 5.72 -3.87 6.46
C TRP A 32 4.81 -2.97 5.62
N ALA A 33 3.51 -3.24 5.59
CA ALA A 33 2.55 -2.50 4.77
C ALA A 33 2.46 -1.02 5.17
N LEU A 34 2.48 -0.73 6.47
CA LEU A 34 2.52 0.65 6.97
C LEU A 34 3.80 1.38 6.53
N ARG A 35 4.96 0.71 6.56
CA ARG A 35 6.23 1.28 6.08
C ARG A 35 6.20 1.56 4.58
N ILE A 36 5.67 0.65 3.77
CA ILE A 36 5.57 0.81 2.32
C ILE A 36 4.62 1.94 1.96
N ALA A 37 3.39 1.93 2.51
CA ALA A 37 2.41 2.98 2.23
C ALA A 37 2.95 4.37 2.60
N TYR A 38 3.77 4.45 3.66
CA TYR A 38 4.49 5.66 3.99
C TYR A 38 5.53 6.05 2.94
N CYS A 39 6.38 5.12 2.51
CA CYS A 39 7.44 5.42 1.56
C CYS A 39 6.91 5.79 0.18
N GLU A 40 5.91 5.04 -0.30
CA GLU A 40 5.38 5.12 -1.65
C GLU A 40 4.45 6.33 -1.85
N SER A 41 3.60 6.63 -0.86
CA SER A 41 2.59 7.69 -1.00
C SER A 41 2.52 8.64 0.21
N ARG A 42 3.30 8.40 1.27
CA ARG A 42 3.15 9.09 2.56
C ARG A 42 1.72 8.99 3.09
N TYR A 43 1.07 7.86 2.85
CA TYR A 43 -0.34 7.63 3.15
C TYR A 43 -1.33 8.51 2.36
N HIS A 44 -0.96 9.03 1.19
CA HIS A 44 -1.91 9.71 0.31
C HIS A 44 -2.58 8.73 -0.67
N PRO A 45 -3.89 8.48 -0.54
CA PRO A 45 -4.60 7.57 -1.45
C PRO A 45 -4.76 8.13 -2.87
N ASN A 46 -4.58 9.44 -3.06
CA ASN A 46 -4.62 10.09 -4.37
C ASN A 46 -3.21 10.33 -4.96
N SER A 47 -2.17 9.73 -4.38
CA SER A 47 -0.82 9.86 -4.91
C SER A 47 -0.72 9.09 -6.23
N VAL A 48 -0.24 9.77 -7.27
CA VAL A 48 0.04 9.18 -8.58
C VAL A 48 1.47 9.52 -8.95
N ASN A 49 2.26 8.51 -9.26
CA ASN A 49 3.58 8.69 -9.84
C ASN A 49 3.42 8.95 -11.34
N SER A 50 3.80 10.16 -11.77
CA SER A 50 3.76 10.61 -13.16
C SER A 50 4.67 9.83 -14.10
N ASP A 51 5.77 9.27 -13.60
CA ASP A 51 6.77 8.56 -14.41
C ASP A 51 6.34 7.12 -14.72
N SER A 52 5.72 6.43 -13.76
CA SER A 52 5.34 5.01 -13.90
C SER A 52 3.83 4.78 -14.03
N GLY A 53 3.00 5.80 -13.78
CA GLY A 53 1.54 5.68 -13.71
C GLY A 53 1.03 4.95 -12.46
N ALA A 54 1.91 4.69 -11.50
CA ALA A 54 1.56 4.01 -10.27
C ALA A 54 0.61 4.87 -9.43
N SER A 55 -0.46 4.26 -8.92
CA SER A 55 -1.57 4.98 -8.29
C SER A 55 -1.96 4.40 -6.94
N GLY A 56 -2.38 5.28 -6.03
CA GLY A 56 -2.92 4.90 -4.73
C GLY A 56 -1.89 4.74 -3.62
N LEU A 57 -2.34 4.18 -2.49
CA LEU A 57 -1.57 4.06 -1.25
C LEU A 57 -0.27 3.25 -1.44
N PHE A 58 -0.35 2.13 -2.15
CA PHE A 58 0.77 1.23 -2.39
C PHE A 58 1.44 1.43 -3.76
N GLN A 59 1.13 2.55 -4.44
CA GLN A 59 1.65 2.85 -5.78
C GLN A 59 1.50 1.65 -6.73
N PHE A 60 0.25 1.21 -6.93
CA PHE A 60 -0.04 0.10 -7.84
C PHE A 60 0.10 0.53 -9.30
N LEU A 61 0.91 -0.20 -10.07
CA LEU A 61 0.98 -0.03 -11.51
C LEU A 61 -0.35 -0.44 -12.16
N PRO A 62 -0.79 0.22 -13.25
CA PRO A 62 -2.04 -0.13 -13.94
C PRO A 62 -2.06 -1.59 -14.43
N SER A 63 -0.92 -2.09 -14.90
CA SER A 63 -0.76 -3.48 -15.34
C SER A 63 -0.90 -4.47 -14.19
N THR A 64 -0.35 -4.15 -13.01
CA THR A 64 -0.51 -4.98 -11.81
C THR A 64 -1.93 -4.90 -11.27
N TRP A 65 -2.52 -3.70 -11.21
CA TRP A 65 -3.89 -3.48 -10.75
C TRP A 65 -4.91 -4.29 -11.56
N SER A 66 -4.78 -4.29 -12.89
CA SER A 66 -5.61 -5.08 -13.80
C SER A 66 -5.54 -6.59 -13.53
N GLY A 67 -4.41 -7.08 -13.03
CA GLY A 67 -4.22 -8.48 -12.64
C GLY A 67 -4.78 -8.83 -11.25
N THR A 68 -5.20 -7.84 -10.46
CA THR A 68 -5.80 -8.09 -9.15
C THR A 68 -7.32 -8.27 -9.26
N PRO A 69 -7.95 -9.04 -8.37
CA PRO A 69 -9.42 -9.15 -8.36
C PRO A 69 -10.12 -7.83 -7.99
N TRP A 70 -9.39 -6.81 -7.56
CA TRP A 70 -9.88 -5.44 -7.33
C TRP A 70 -9.75 -4.52 -8.55
N ALA A 71 -9.37 -5.04 -9.73
CA ALA A 71 -9.29 -4.26 -10.96
C ALA A 71 -10.58 -3.50 -11.31
N ASN A 72 -11.75 -4.02 -10.89
CA ASN A 72 -13.06 -3.40 -11.08
C ASN A 72 -13.35 -2.26 -10.08
N GLN A 73 -12.47 -2.04 -9.09
CA GLN A 73 -12.54 -0.94 -8.14
C GLN A 73 -11.55 0.16 -8.50
N SER A 74 -11.70 1.32 -7.85
CA SER A 74 -10.79 2.43 -8.04
C SER A 74 -9.46 2.15 -7.33
N PRO A 75 -8.30 2.31 -8.00
CA PRO A 75 -6.99 2.23 -7.34
C PRO A 75 -6.78 3.36 -6.33
N PHE A 76 -7.58 4.42 -6.39
CA PHE A 76 -7.61 5.51 -5.42
C PHE A 76 -8.41 5.18 -4.16
N ASP A 77 -9.22 4.11 -4.19
CA ASP A 77 -9.93 3.66 -3.00
C ASP A 77 -8.91 3.01 -2.04
N PRO A 78 -8.69 3.60 -0.84
CA PRO A 78 -7.71 3.09 0.09
C PRO A 78 -8.02 1.68 0.60
N VAL A 79 -9.30 1.28 0.66
CA VAL A 79 -9.72 -0.06 1.08
C VAL A 79 -9.38 -1.07 0.00
N ALA A 80 -9.82 -0.81 -1.24
CA ALA A 80 -9.51 -1.69 -2.36
C ALA A 80 -8.00 -1.79 -2.60
N ASN A 81 -7.28 -0.66 -2.50
CA ASN A 81 -5.83 -0.61 -2.68
C ASN A 81 -5.09 -1.41 -1.60
N ALA A 82 -5.48 -1.29 -0.32
CA ALA A 82 -4.89 -2.07 0.76
C ALA A 82 -5.19 -3.56 0.64
N GLN A 83 -6.41 -3.94 0.26
CA GLN A 83 -6.77 -5.35 0.03
C GLN A 83 -6.01 -5.95 -1.16
N ALA A 84 -5.90 -5.21 -2.26
CA ALA A 84 -5.08 -5.61 -3.40
C ALA A 84 -3.60 -5.76 -3.02
N ALA A 85 -3.07 -4.87 -2.18
CA ALA A 85 -1.70 -4.96 -1.66
C ALA A 85 -1.50 -6.21 -0.81
N ALA A 86 -2.43 -6.49 0.11
CA ALA A 86 -2.41 -7.68 0.95
C ALA A 86 -2.44 -8.97 0.12
N TRP A 87 -3.32 -9.04 -0.89
CA TRP A 87 -3.39 -10.18 -1.79
C TRP A 87 -2.11 -10.34 -2.62
N LEU A 88 -1.59 -9.25 -3.19
CA LEU A 88 -0.35 -9.29 -3.97
C LEU A 88 0.84 -9.70 -3.10
N TYR A 89 0.91 -9.20 -1.86
CA TYR A 89 1.91 -9.59 -0.88
C TYR A 89 1.83 -11.09 -0.57
N SER A 90 0.63 -11.64 -0.40
CA SER A 90 0.44 -13.07 -0.15
C SER A 90 0.83 -13.93 -1.36
N HIS A 91 0.56 -13.47 -2.58
CA HIS A 91 0.85 -14.22 -3.81
C HIS A 91 2.30 -14.11 -4.29
N TYR A 92 2.92 -12.93 -4.19
CA TYR A 92 4.22 -12.63 -4.79
C TYR A 92 5.28 -12.16 -3.79
N GLY A 93 4.89 -11.90 -2.54
CA GLY A 93 5.78 -11.40 -1.50
C GLY A 93 6.11 -9.90 -1.61
N PRO A 94 6.89 -9.38 -0.64
CA PRO A 94 7.28 -7.97 -0.58
C PRO A 94 8.29 -7.53 -1.64
N GLY A 95 8.91 -8.46 -2.37
CA GLY A 95 10.08 -8.19 -3.22
C GLY A 95 9.83 -7.25 -4.41
N ARG A 96 8.56 -6.93 -4.70
CA ARG A 96 8.16 -6.04 -5.80
C ARG A 96 8.18 -4.56 -5.44
N TRP A 97 8.14 -4.23 -4.14
CA TRP A 97 8.27 -2.84 -3.71
C TRP A 97 9.75 -2.50 -3.54
N ALA A 98 10.13 -1.40 -4.19
CA ALA A 98 11.51 -0.92 -4.16
C ALA A 98 11.86 -0.39 -2.77
N CYS A 99 10.89 0.20 -2.07
CA CYS A 99 11.07 0.62 -0.70
C CYS A 99 10.96 -0.57 0.26
N LYS A 100 11.89 -0.69 1.23
CA LYS A 100 11.96 -1.80 2.20
C LYS A 100 12.42 -1.28 3.55
#